data_AF-A0A560W677-F1
#
_entry.id   AF-A0A560W677-F1
#
_cell.length_a   1.000
_cell.length_b   1.000
_cell.length_c   1.000
_cell.angle_alpha   90.00
_cell.angle_beta   90.00
_cell.angle_gamma   90.00
#
_symmetry.space_group_name_H-M   'P 1'
#
loop_
_entity.id
_entity.type
_entity.pdbx_description
1 polymer ?
#
loop_
_entity_poly.entity_id
_entity_poly.type
_entity_poly.pdbx_seq_one_letter_code
_entity_poly.pdbx_strand_id
1 'polypeptide(L)'
;MPDTFSVPFQQVLDRITPHLPPYLRKIEPVHGRVRFEFAPFTGHLKEPVKPLSYYDDPRLNHVPESEDQAEHRIRTVARDVLDDLYQQASKRWQDAAYVAELRRVVHDAPERWRAYEREAKALEAAYAYLRTAEAAREWSAAISRLVDAQDRTRAAAARYDERAADIADAQYRHLYADLGHTQALTEAGYPEAKDWHIGDGFGGYFRDGLTAKVDRLLKEQEQHLAKVRRLSGTAH
;
A
#
# COMPACT_ATOMS: atom_id res chain seq x y z
N MET A 1 27.39 26.02 -22.86
CA MET A 1 27.26 26.47 -21.46
C MET A 1 25.78 26.48 -21.12
N PRO A 2 25.20 25.43 -20.52
CA PRO A 2 23.83 25.55 -20.01
C PRO A 2 23.77 25.39 -18.48
N ASP A 3 22.98 26.27 -17.86
CA ASP A 3 22.15 26.02 -16.68
C ASP A 3 22.81 26.03 -15.28
N THR A 4 23.51 27.12 -15.01
CA THR A 4 23.90 27.58 -13.65
C THR A 4 22.68 28.08 -12.87
N PHE A 5 22.63 27.77 -11.57
CA PHE A 5 21.75 28.44 -10.60
C PHE A 5 21.75 29.96 -10.81
N SER A 6 20.61 30.61 -10.51
CA SER A 6 20.48 32.08 -10.56
C SER A 6 21.42 32.82 -9.59
N VAL A 7 22.09 32.08 -8.69
CA VAL A 7 23.09 32.53 -7.72
C VAL A 7 24.22 31.49 -7.62
N PRO A 8 25.44 31.86 -7.16
CA PRO A 8 26.51 30.89 -6.92
C PRO A 8 26.11 29.82 -5.90
N PHE A 9 26.19 28.54 -6.27
CA PHE A 9 25.73 27.43 -5.41
C PHE A 9 26.47 27.36 -4.07
N GLN A 10 27.75 27.76 -4.01
CA GLN A 10 28.50 27.80 -2.75
C GLN A 10 27.87 28.75 -1.72
N GLN A 11 27.37 29.92 -2.17
CA GLN A 11 26.71 30.87 -1.29
C GLN A 11 25.40 30.31 -0.73
N VAL A 12 24.69 29.48 -1.51
CA VAL A 12 23.50 28.75 -1.04
C VAL A 12 23.92 27.69 -0.02
N LEU A 13 24.95 26.91 -0.33
CA LEU A 13 25.43 25.83 0.54
C LEU A 13 25.85 26.35 1.92
N ASP A 14 26.56 27.47 1.97
CA ASP A 14 27.03 28.10 3.22
C ASP A 14 25.86 28.51 4.13
N ARG A 15 24.69 28.84 3.55
CA ARG A 15 23.47 29.22 4.30
C ARG A 15 22.74 28.01 4.86
N ILE A 16 22.66 26.94 4.08
CA ILE A 16 21.87 25.76 4.42
C ILE A 16 22.63 24.74 5.28
N THR A 17 23.97 24.77 5.27
CA THR A 17 24.85 23.83 5.99
C THR A 17 24.44 23.58 7.45
N PRO A 18 24.09 24.60 8.27
CA PRO A 18 23.66 24.40 9.66
C PRO A 18 22.37 23.58 9.81
N HIS A 19 21.56 23.48 8.74
CA HIS A 19 20.24 22.84 8.73
C HIS A 19 20.24 21.51 7.98
N LEU A 20 21.40 21.05 7.49
CA LEU A 20 21.51 19.79 6.77
C LEU A 20 21.33 18.62 7.74
N PRO A 21 20.47 17.65 7.43
CA PRO A 21 20.21 16.53 8.31
C PRO A 21 21.36 15.50 8.25
N PRO A 22 21.56 14.71 9.31
CA PRO A 22 22.66 13.74 9.39
C PRO A 22 22.51 12.56 8.42
N TYR A 23 21.33 12.33 7.85
CA TYR A 23 21.08 11.28 6.86
C TYR A 23 21.39 11.73 5.42
N LEU A 24 21.76 13.01 5.20
CA LEU A 24 22.20 13.48 3.89
C LEU A 24 23.67 13.07 3.67
N ARG A 25 23.93 12.32 2.59
CA ARG A 25 25.28 11.88 2.20
C ARG A 25 25.92 12.79 1.17
N LYS A 26 25.12 13.30 0.24
CA LYS A 26 25.62 14.10 -0.89
C LYS A 26 24.60 15.14 -1.33
N ILE A 27 25.09 16.30 -1.71
CA ILE A 27 24.33 17.39 -2.31
C ILE A 27 25.10 17.91 -3.52
N GLU A 28 24.47 17.92 -4.69
CA GLU A 28 25.13 18.36 -5.94
C GLU A 28 24.17 19.17 -6.82
N PRO A 29 24.62 20.29 -7.41
CA PRO A 29 23.83 21.02 -8.39
C PRO A 29 23.77 20.25 -9.71
N VAL A 30 22.58 20.14 -10.30
CA VAL A 30 22.32 19.46 -11.58
C VAL A 30 21.30 20.29 -12.37
N HIS A 31 21.72 20.91 -13.48
CA HIS A 31 20.87 21.68 -14.41
C HIS A 31 19.87 22.62 -13.72
N GLY A 32 20.37 23.60 -12.94
CA GLY A 32 19.53 24.55 -12.20
C GLY A 32 18.71 23.96 -11.04
N ARG A 33 18.90 22.68 -10.69
CA ARG A 33 18.28 22.01 -9.52
C ARG A 33 19.34 21.40 -8.61
N VAL A 34 18.93 20.87 -7.45
CA VAL A 34 19.81 20.12 -6.55
C VAL A 34 19.42 18.64 -6.56
N ARG A 35 20.43 17.78 -6.62
CA ARG A 35 20.28 16.35 -6.38
C ARG A 35 20.76 16.01 -4.97
N PHE A 36 19.93 15.29 -4.23
CA PHE A 36 20.26 14.80 -2.89
C PHE A 36 20.46 13.29 -2.89
N GLU A 37 21.51 12.85 -2.21
CA GLU A 37 21.75 11.44 -1.89
C GLU A 37 21.59 11.25 -0.39
N PHE A 38 20.66 10.38 0.00
CA PHE A 38 20.40 10.08 1.40
C PHE A 38 20.95 8.70 1.78
N ALA A 39 21.25 8.51 3.06
CA ALA A 39 21.34 7.17 3.61
C ALA A 39 20.00 6.43 3.42
N PRO A 40 20.02 5.09 3.22
CA PRO A 40 18.78 4.33 3.09
C PRO A 40 17.91 4.50 4.34
N PHE A 41 16.63 4.83 4.14
CA PHE A 41 15.65 4.86 5.21
C PHE A 41 15.17 3.43 5.50
N THR A 42 15.04 3.09 6.78
CA THR A 42 14.54 1.77 7.22
C THR A 42 13.04 1.77 7.54
N GLY A 43 12.41 2.94 7.56
CA GLY A 43 11.00 3.09 7.97
C GLY A 43 10.75 3.11 9.48
N HIS A 44 11.74 2.73 10.30
CA HIS A 44 11.65 2.75 11.77
C HIS A 44 12.29 3.99 12.40
N LEU A 45 12.98 4.80 11.59
CA LEU A 45 13.59 6.05 12.02
C LEU A 45 12.50 7.11 12.21
N LYS A 46 12.81 8.16 12.99
CA LYS A 46 11.94 9.34 13.08
C LYS A 46 11.77 9.98 11.70
N GLU A 47 10.55 10.41 11.38
CA GLU A 47 10.25 11.10 10.14
C GLU A 47 11.18 12.32 9.94
N PRO A 48 11.72 12.51 8.73
CA PRO A 48 12.37 13.75 8.30
C PRO A 48 11.44 14.96 8.44
N VAL A 49 11.58 15.71 9.53
CA VAL A 49 10.84 16.96 9.76
C VAL A 49 11.81 18.13 9.71
N LYS A 50 11.39 19.17 8.98
CA LYS A 50 12.12 20.43 8.91
C LYS A 50 12.23 21.05 10.32
N PRO A 51 13.44 21.36 10.83
CA PRO A 51 13.60 21.97 12.13
C PRO A 51 12.89 23.32 12.21
N LEU A 52 12.19 23.62 13.31
CA LEU A 52 11.55 24.93 13.50
C LEU A 52 12.57 26.08 13.56
N SER A 53 13.78 25.80 14.06
CA SER A 53 14.90 26.75 14.13
C SER A 53 15.31 27.33 12.75
N TYR A 54 14.89 26.68 11.66
CA TYR A 54 15.02 27.21 10.31
C TYR A 54 14.33 28.58 10.15
N TYR A 55 13.12 28.73 10.72
CA TYR A 55 12.29 29.93 10.50
C TYR A 55 12.81 31.15 11.25
N ASP A 56 13.67 30.93 12.25
CA ASP A 56 14.28 31.97 13.07
C ASP A 56 15.71 32.31 12.64
N ASP A 57 16.27 31.62 11.62
CA ASP A 57 17.65 31.85 11.19
C ASP A 57 17.77 33.19 10.44
N PRO A 58 18.50 34.19 10.97
CA PRO A 58 18.69 35.47 10.31
C PRO A 58 19.38 35.38 8.95
N ARG A 59 20.07 34.27 8.66
CA ARG A 59 20.72 34.00 7.36
C ARG A 59 19.73 33.52 6.30
N LEU A 60 18.54 33.08 6.68
CA LEU A 60 17.47 32.58 5.81
C LEU A 60 16.20 33.45 5.87
N ASN A 61 16.07 34.32 6.88
CA ASN A 61 14.97 35.26 7.01
C ASN A 61 14.78 36.11 5.74
N HIS A 62 13.52 36.43 5.44
CA HIS A 62 13.18 37.20 4.26
C HIS A 62 13.85 38.59 4.27
N VAL A 63 14.45 38.95 3.14
CA VAL A 63 14.94 40.30 2.84
C VAL A 63 14.15 40.81 1.63
N PRO A 64 13.56 42.02 1.67
CA PRO A 64 12.90 42.59 0.51
C PRO A 64 13.86 42.78 -0.66
N GLU A 65 13.41 42.48 -1.88
CA GLU A 65 14.23 42.64 -3.08
C GLU A 65 14.69 44.10 -3.30
N SER A 66 13.88 45.07 -2.85
CA SER A 66 14.18 46.50 -2.90
C SER A 66 15.32 46.93 -1.98
N GLU A 67 15.62 46.16 -0.94
CA GLU A 67 16.70 46.48 0.02
C GLU A 67 18.03 45.85 -0.43
N ASP A 68 18.00 44.57 -0.80
CA ASP A 68 19.17 43.87 -1.34
C ASP A 68 18.70 42.75 -2.28
N GLN A 69 18.77 43.03 -3.58
CA GLN A 69 18.35 42.07 -4.60
C GLN A 69 19.21 40.80 -4.62
N ALA A 70 20.51 40.90 -4.35
CA ALA A 70 21.40 39.75 -4.39
C ALA A 70 21.13 38.82 -3.20
N GLU A 71 21.03 39.39 -2.00
CA GLU A 71 20.73 38.64 -0.79
C GLU A 71 19.31 38.06 -0.84
N HIS A 72 18.33 38.81 -1.35
CA HIS A 72 16.97 38.30 -1.59
C HIS A 72 17.00 37.00 -2.41
N ARG A 73 17.72 36.99 -3.54
CA ARG A 73 17.81 35.81 -4.42
C ARG A 73 18.52 34.65 -3.73
N ILE A 74 19.64 34.89 -3.06
CA ILE A 74 20.40 33.83 -2.34
C ILE A 74 19.51 33.16 -1.29
N ARG A 75 18.81 33.96 -0.47
CA ARG A 75 17.95 33.43 0.60
C ARG A 75 16.73 32.72 0.06
N THR A 76 16.11 33.22 -1.01
CA THR A 76 14.99 32.52 -1.66
C THR A 76 15.43 31.16 -2.19
N VAL A 77 16.52 31.10 -2.96
CA VAL A 77 17.06 29.83 -3.47
C VAL A 77 17.48 28.89 -2.32
N ALA A 78 18.10 29.40 -1.26
CA ALA A 78 18.50 28.58 -0.11
C ALA A 78 17.30 27.95 0.62
N ARG A 79 16.20 28.70 0.77
CA ARG A 79 14.95 28.20 1.34
C ARG A 79 14.34 27.12 0.45
N ASP A 80 14.26 27.37 -0.86
CA ASP A 80 13.73 26.41 -1.83
C ASP A 80 14.52 25.09 -1.83
N VAL A 81 15.85 25.16 -1.77
CA VAL A 81 16.73 23.98 -1.69
C VAL A 81 16.49 23.18 -0.40
N LEU A 82 16.29 23.86 0.73
CA LEU A 82 15.97 23.18 2.00
C LEU A 82 14.57 22.57 1.98
N ASP A 83 13.58 23.26 1.42
CA ASP A 83 12.24 22.73 1.27
C ASP A 83 12.23 21.47 0.41
N ASP A 84 12.90 21.51 -0.75
CA ASP A 84 13.05 20.35 -1.62
C ASP A 84 13.79 19.19 -0.94
N LEU A 85 14.87 19.48 -0.19
CA LEU A 85 15.61 18.48 0.58
C LEU A 85 14.70 17.71 1.55
N TYR A 86 13.95 18.42 2.38
CA TYR A 86 13.09 17.79 3.40
C TYR A 86 11.87 17.11 2.78
N GLN A 87 11.30 17.66 1.71
CA GLN A 87 10.22 17.01 0.96
C GLN A 87 10.69 15.68 0.35
N GLN A 88 11.85 15.65 -0.32
CA GLN A 88 12.40 14.42 -0.89
C GLN A 88 12.78 13.40 0.18
N ALA A 89 13.34 13.85 1.31
CA ALA A 89 13.64 12.97 2.44
C ALA A 89 12.37 12.36 3.05
N SER A 90 11.33 13.17 3.28
CA SER A 90 10.04 12.72 3.82
C SER A 90 9.39 11.69 2.88
N LYS A 91 9.33 11.94 1.57
CA LYS A 91 8.81 10.98 0.57
C LYS A 91 9.52 9.63 0.63
N ARG A 92 10.86 9.62 0.56
CA ARG A 92 11.63 8.36 0.64
C ARG A 92 11.48 7.66 1.98
N TRP A 93 11.30 8.41 3.06
CA TRP A 93 11.00 7.84 4.37
C TRP A 93 9.59 7.23 4.41
N GLN A 94 8.58 7.88 3.83
CA GLN A 94 7.20 7.37 3.77
C GLN A 94 7.14 6.05 3.00
N ASP A 95 7.83 5.94 1.87
CA ASP A 95 7.95 4.68 1.10
C ASP A 95 8.60 3.58 1.95
N ALA A 96 9.71 3.88 2.62
CA ALA A 96 10.40 2.91 3.47
C ALA A 96 9.57 2.50 4.70
N ALA A 97 8.86 3.45 5.32
CA ALA A 97 7.94 3.21 6.43
C ALA A 97 6.78 2.31 6.01
N TYR A 98 6.24 2.55 4.81
CA TYR A 98 5.18 1.74 4.25
C TYR A 98 5.62 0.29 4.02
N VAL A 99 6.78 0.08 3.37
CA VAL A 99 7.35 -1.26 3.16
C VAL A 99 7.63 -1.96 4.49
N ALA A 100 8.18 -1.25 5.48
CA ALA A 100 8.46 -1.80 6.80
C ALA A 100 7.18 -2.22 7.53
N GLU A 101 6.12 -1.42 7.44
CA GLU A 101 4.82 -1.75 8.03
C GLU A 101 4.18 -2.96 7.33
N LEU A 102 4.22 -3.02 6.00
CA LEU A 102 3.74 -4.19 5.24
C LEU A 102 4.47 -5.49 5.62
N ARG A 103 5.80 -5.46 5.78
CA ARG A 103 6.57 -6.61 6.28
C ARG A 103 6.09 -7.10 7.63
N ARG A 104 5.64 -6.18 8.50
CA ARG A 104 5.12 -6.50 9.82
C ARG A 104 3.71 -7.08 9.77
N VAL A 105 2.83 -6.51 8.94
CA VAL A 105 1.39 -6.86 8.96
C VAL A 105 1.04 -8.04 8.07
N VAL A 106 1.78 -8.32 6.98
CA VAL A 106 1.44 -9.38 6.01
C VAL A 106 1.53 -10.77 6.66
N HIS A 107 2.51 -11.03 7.52
CA HIS A 107 2.63 -12.23 8.36
C HIS A 107 2.24 -13.54 7.65
N ASP A 108 1.05 -14.09 7.95
CA ASP A 108 0.51 -15.37 7.48
C ASP A 108 -0.47 -15.23 6.29
N ALA A 109 -0.55 -14.05 5.66
CA ALA A 109 -1.38 -13.83 4.48
C ALA A 109 -1.12 -14.84 3.35
N PRO A 110 0.14 -15.19 3.00
CA PRO A 110 0.38 -16.15 1.93
C PRO A 110 -0.22 -17.54 2.21
N GLU A 111 -0.14 -18.00 3.46
CA GLU A 111 -0.67 -19.30 3.88
C GLU A 111 -2.21 -19.29 3.92
N ARG A 112 -2.79 -18.20 4.46
CA ARG A 112 -4.24 -17.99 4.47
C ARG A 112 -4.81 -17.88 3.07
N TRP A 113 -4.12 -17.19 2.15
CA TRP A 113 -4.50 -17.09 0.75
C TRP A 113 -4.50 -18.45 0.07
N ARG A 114 -3.41 -19.22 0.18
CA ARG A 114 -3.33 -20.58 -0.37
C ARG A 114 -4.39 -21.51 0.20
N ALA A 115 -4.71 -21.38 1.49
CA ALA A 115 -5.80 -22.13 2.11
C ALA A 115 -7.15 -21.77 1.48
N TYR A 116 -7.43 -20.48 1.31
CA TYR A 116 -8.62 -20.02 0.59
C TYR A 116 -8.66 -20.57 -0.85
N GLU A 117 -7.59 -20.45 -1.62
CA GLU A 117 -7.55 -20.94 -3.01
C GLU A 117 -7.82 -22.44 -3.11
N ARG A 118 -7.31 -23.24 -2.16
CA ARG A 118 -7.57 -24.67 -2.09
C ARG A 118 -9.05 -24.96 -1.82
N GLU A 119 -9.65 -24.30 -0.82
CA GLU A 119 -11.07 -24.52 -0.52
C GLU A 119 -11.97 -23.99 -1.65
N ALA A 120 -11.63 -22.86 -2.28
CA ALA A 120 -12.36 -22.32 -3.42
C ALA A 120 -12.37 -23.31 -4.61
N LYS A 121 -11.22 -23.94 -4.92
CA LYS A 121 -11.14 -25.01 -5.92
C LYS A 121 -11.96 -26.23 -5.54
N ALA A 122 -11.98 -26.61 -4.26
CA ALA A 122 -12.79 -27.72 -3.76
C ALA A 122 -14.29 -27.43 -3.86
N LEU A 123 -14.71 -26.20 -3.57
CA LEU A 123 -16.09 -25.73 -3.75
C LEU A 123 -16.50 -25.77 -5.23
N GLU A 124 -15.65 -25.26 -6.11
CA GLU A 124 -15.89 -25.31 -7.56
C GLU A 124 -16.07 -26.76 -8.05
N ALA A 125 -15.19 -27.66 -7.61
CA ALA A 125 -15.27 -29.09 -7.94
C ALA A 125 -16.54 -29.75 -7.39
N ALA A 126 -16.90 -29.47 -6.14
CA ALA A 126 -18.12 -30.00 -5.53
C ALA A 126 -19.38 -29.52 -6.25
N TYR A 127 -19.41 -28.24 -6.65
CA TYR A 127 -20.53 -27.68 -7.40
C TYR A 127 -20.60 -28.20 -8.85
N ALA A 128 -19.45 -28.38 -9.51
CA ALA A 128 -19.38 -28.99 -10.83
C ALA A 128 -19.84 -30.45 -10.80
N TYR A 129 -19.51 -31.19 -9.75
CA TYR A 129 -19.89 -32.58 -9.57
C TYR A 129 -21.41 -32.78 -9.60
N LEU A 130 -22.21 -31.83 -9.12
CA LEU A 130 -23.69 -31.92 -9.16
C LEU A 130 -24.28 -32.08 -10.56
N ARG A 131 -23.51 -31.82 -11.62
CA ARG A 131 -23.93 -31.97 -13.01
C ARG A 131 -23.60 -33.34 -13.61
N THR A 132 -22.98 -34.25 -12.86
CA THR A 132 -22.63 -35.59 -13.34
C THR A 132 -23.77 -36.59 -13.15
N ALA A 133 -23.74 -37.69 -13.91
CA ALA A 133 -24.70 -38.77 -13.75
C ALA A 133 -24.53 -39.49 -12.40
N GLU A 134 -23.30 -39.56 -11.90
CA GLU A 134 -22.95 -40.14 -10.60
C GLU A 134 -23.60 -39.35 -9.46
N ALA A 135 -23.54 -38.02 -9.50
CA ALA A 135 -24.16 -37.17 -8.49
C ALA A 135 -25.68 -37.38 -8.39
N ALA A 136 -26.37 -37.67 -9.50
CA ALA A 136 -27.80 -37.98 -9.48
C ALA A 136 -28.11 -39.29 -8.72
N ARG A 137 -27.17 -40.24 -8.69
CA ARG A 137 -27.32 -41.52 -7.96
C ARG A 137 -27.06 -41.37 -6.46
N GLU A 138 -26.27 -40.38 -6.05
CA GLU A 138 -25.92 -40.11 -4.65
C GLU A 138 -26.23 -38.67 -4.22
N TRP A 139 -27.38 -38.14 -4.68
CA TRP A 139 -27.72 -36.71 -4.59
C TRP A 139 -27.58 -36.12 -3.17
N SER A 140 -28.11 -36.80 -2.16
CA SER A 140 -27.99 -36.33 -0.76
C SER A 140 -26.54 -36.19 -0.31
N ALA A 141 -25.69 -37.17 -0.64
CA ALA A 141 -24.27 -37.12 -0.29
C ALA A 141 -23.53 -36.04 -1.09
N ALA A 142 -23.87 -35.86 -2.37
CA ALA A 142 -23.30 -34.81 -3.22
C ALA A 142 -23.64 -33.40 -2.70
N ILE A 143 -24.88 -33.19 -2.25
CA ILE A 143 -25.31 -31.93 -1.61
C ILE A 143 -24.62 -31.71 -0.27
N SER A 144 -24.51 -32.73 0.59
CA SER A 144 -23.76 -32.60 1.84
C SER A 144 -22.30 -32.19 1.60
N ARG A 145 -21.63 -32.80 0.62
CA ARG A 145 -20.25 -32.41 0.25
C ARG A 145 -20.16 -30.98 -0.27
N LEU A 146 -21.16 -30.49 -1.01
CA LEU A 146 -21.23 -29.09 -1.41
C LEU A 146 -21.31 -28.19 -0.18
N VAL A 147 -22.26 -28.42 0.72
CA VAL A 147 -22.45 -27.60 1.93
C VAL A 147 -21.16 -27.56 2.76
N ASP A 148 -20.52 -28.71 2.99
CA ASP A 148 -19.25 -28.76 3.70
C ASP A 148 -18.15 -27.94 2.99
N ALA A 149 -18.13 -27.94 1.65
CA ALA A 149 -17.18 -27.14 0.88
C ALA A 149 -17.51 -25.63 0.93
N GLN A 150 -18.79 -25.26 0.97
CA GLN A 150 -19.24 -23.88 1.15
C GLN A 150 -18.79 -23.33 2.51
N ASP A 151 -19.01 -24.10 3.58
CA ASP A 151 -18.61 -23.73 4.94
C ASP A 151 -17.09 -23.59 5.06
N ARG A 152 -16.32 -24.54 4.53
CA ARG A 152 -14.84 -24.46 4.54
C ARG A 152 -14.33 -23.26 3.75
N THR A 153 -14.90 -22.99 2.57
CA THR A 153 -14.49 -21.83 1.74
C THR A 153 -14.81 -20.52 2.45
N ARG A 154 -16.01 -20.39 3.04
CA ARG A 154 -16.40 -19.22 3.82
C ARG A 154 -15.48 -19.00 5.02
N ALA A 155 -15.15 -20.07 5.76
CA ALA A 155 -14.24 -20.00 6.90
C ALA A 155 -12.81 -19.60 6.49
N ALA A 156 -12.31 -20.14 5.37
CA ALA A 156 -11.00 -19.77 4.83
C ALA A 156 -10.97 -18.30 4.37
N ALA A 157 -12.05 -17.82 3.72
CA ALA A 157 -12.19 -16.43 3.33
C ALA A 157 -12.21 -15.48 4.54
N ALA A 158 -12.96 -15.83 5.60
CA ALA A 158 -13.02 -15.03 6.83
C ALA A 158 -11.65 -14.92 7.51
N ARG A 159 -10.89 -16.03 7.58
CA ARG A 159 -9.52 -16.00 8.08
C ARG A 159 -8.62 -15.13 7.23
N TYR A 160 -8.74 -15.19 5.91
CA TYR A 160 -7.96 -14.32 5.03
C TYR A 160 -8.33 -12.84 5.25
N ASP A 161 -9.62 -12.52 5.40
CA ASP A 161 -10.12 -11.17 5.63
C ASP A 161 -9.56 -10.51 6.90
N GLU A 162 -9.34 -11.27 7.98
CA GLU A 162 -8.66 -10.76 9.19
C GLU A 162 -7.30 -10.13 8.85
N ARG A 163 -6.53 -10.80 7.98
CA ARG A 163 -5.21 -10.35 7.56
C ARG A 163 -5.28 -9.29 6.47
N ALA A 164 -6.24 -9.43 5.57
CA ALA A 164 -6.50 -8.46 4.51
C ALA A 164 -6.87 -7.08 5.08
N ALA A 165 -7.64 -7.05 6.17
CA ALA A 165 -7.97 -5.82 6.89
C ALA A 165 -6.73 -5.11 7.45
N ASP A 166 -5.80 -5.84 8.06
CA ASP A 166 -4.53 -5.27 8.56
C ASP A 166 -3.69 -4.66 7.41
N ILE A 167 -3.64 -5.36 6.27
CA ILE A 167 -2.91 -4.88 5.09
C ILE A 167 -3.60 -3.65 4.49
N ALA A 168 -4.92 -3.63 4.41
CA ALA A 168 -5.70 -2.51 3.91
C ALA A 168 -5.61 -1.28 4.82
N ASP A 169 -5.56 -1.46 6.15
CA ASP A 169 -5.30 -0.38 7.11
C ASP A 169 -3.89 0.21 6.94
N ALA A 170 -2.87 -0.65 6.75
CA ALA A 170 -1.52 -0.18 6.44
C ALA A 170 -1.49 0.61 5.12
N GLN A 171 -2.17 0.14 4.08
CA GLN A 171 -2.33 0.87 2.81
C GLN A 171 -2.93 2.27 3.03
N TYR A 172 -3.99 2.36 3.83
CA TYR A 172 -4.63 3.62 4.15
C TYR A 172 -3.72 4.58 4.92
N ARG A 173 -3.02 4.10 5.95
CA ARG A 173 -2.08 4.93 6.74
C ARG A 173 -0.93 5.49 5.90
N HIS A 174 -0.62 4.84 4.79
CA HIS A 174 0.45 5.23 3.87
C HIS A 174 -0.07 5.75 2.52
N LEU A 175 -1.31 6.28 2.46
CA LEU A 175 -1.92 6.75 1.21
C LEU A 175 -1.13 7.86 0.48
N TYR A 176 -0.23 8.54 1.18
CA TYR A 176 0.63 9.60 0.64
C TYR A 176 2.02 9.13 0.23
N ALA A 177 2.35 7.85 0.41
CA ALA A 177 3.57 7.27 -0.15
C ALA A 177 3.52 7.30 -1.68
N ASP A 178 4.68 7.46 -2.34
CA ASP A 178 4.75 7.44 -3.80
C ASP A 178 4.64 6.00 -4.35
N LEU A 179 4.87 4.99 -3.48
CA LEU A 179 4.68 3.57 -3.80
C LEU A 179 3.21 3.16 -3.91
N GLY A 180 2.82 2.64 -5.08
CA GLY A 180 1.55 1.93 -5.24
C GLY A 180 1.50 0.63 -4.45
N HIS A 181 0.29 0.16 -4.11
CA HIS A 181 0.09 -0.99 -3.20
C HIS A 181 0.85 -2.26 -3.61
N THR A 182 0.75 -2.64 -4.89
CA THR A 182 1.44 -3.82 -5.43
C THR A 182 2.95 -3.68 -5.40
N GLN A 183 3.47 -2.48 -5.65
CA GLN A 183 4.91 -2.22 -5.59
C GLN A 183 5.41 -2.31 -4.14
N ALA A 184 4.70 -1.70 -3.20
CA ALA A 184 5.06 -1.75 -1.78
C ALA A 184 5.05 -3.19 -1.23
N LEU A 185 4.05 -4.01 -1.60
CA LEU A 185 4.01 -5.44 -1.24
C LEU A 185 5.16 -6.25 -1.88
N THR A 186 5.51 -5.93 -3.12
CA THR A 186 6.66 -6.54 -3.80
C THR A 186 7.97 -6.20 -3.08
N GLU A 187 8.18 -4.92 -2.73
CA GLU A 187 9.35 -4.48 -1.97
C GLU A 187 9.36 -5.02 -0.52
N ALA A 188 8.18 -5.31 0.04
CA ALA A 188 8.02 -6.01 1.30
C ALA A 188 8.39 -7.51 1.21
N GLY A 189 8.55 -8.06 0.01
CA GLY A 189 8.96 -9.46 -0.22
C GLY A 189 7.82 -10.38 -0.65
N TYR A 190 6.67 -9.83 -1.07
CA TYR A 190 5.46 -10.58 -1.45
C TYR A 190 5.02 -10.25 -2.88
N PRO A 191 5.81 -10.60 -3.92
CA PRO A 191 5.46 -10.34 -5.31
C PRO A 191 4.17 -11.06 -5.77
N GLU A 192 3.80 -12.16 -5.12
CA GLU A 192 2.55 -12.89 -5.35
C GLU A 192 1.30 -12.14 -4.88
N ALA A 193 1.46 -11.09 -4.05
CA ALA A 193 0.35 -10.35 -3.47
C ALA A 193 -0.51 -9.58 -4.50
N LYS A 194 -0.02 -9.45 -5.74
CA LYS A 194 -0.81 -8.93 -6.87
C LYS A 194 -2.08 -9.75 -7.14
N ASP A 195 -2.07 -11.03 -6.77
CA ASP A 195 -3.19 -11.96 -6.99
C ASP A 195 -4.12 -12.02 -5.77
N TRP A 196 -3.74 -11.38 -4.66
CA TRP A 196 -4.49 -11.40 -3.41
C TRP A 196 -5.68 -10.42 -3.44
N HIS A 197 -6.80 -10.86 -2.88
CA HIS A 197 -7.99 -10.01 -2.75
C HIS A 197 -8.01 -9.28 -1.41
N ILE A 198 -7.29 -8.15 -1.31
CA ILE A 198 -7.08 -7.44 -0.03
C ILE A 198 -8.31 -6.63 0.43
N GLY A 199 -9.25 -6.26 -0.44
CA GLY A 199 -10.39 -5.41 -0.08
C GLY A 199 -9.97 -3.96 0.21
N ASP A 200 -10.91 -3.14 0.71
CA ASP A 200 -10.69 -1.72 1.00
C ASP A 200 -10.73 -1.43 2.50
N GLY A 201 -9.70 -0.74 3.01
CA GLY A 201 -9.60 -0.27 4.40
C GLY A 201 -9.73 1.25 4.44
N PHE A 202 -10.75 1.78 5.12
CA PHE A 202 -10.91 3.23 5.27
C PHE A 202 -11.40 3.60 6.67
N GLY A 203 -10.61 4.36 7.42
CA GLY A 203 -11.02 4.93 8.70
C GLY A 203 -11.52 3.90 9.74
N GLY A 204 -10.90 2.72 9.77
CA GLY A 204 -11.30 1.62 10.67
C GLY A 204 -12.40 0.70 10.13
N TYR A 205 -12.88 0.91 8.89
CA TYR A 205 -13.83 0.03 8.22
C TYR A 205 -13.16 -0.80 7.14
N PHE A 206 -13.44 -2.10 7.12
CA PHE A 206 -13.03 -3.03 6.07
C PHE A 206 -14.23 -3.36 5.16
N ARG A 207 -14.08 -3.17 3.85
CA ARG A 207 -15.12 -3.39 2.85
C ARG A 207 -14.62 -4.24 1.70
N ASP A 208 -15.59 -4.80 0.97
CA ASP A 208 -15.34 -5.64 -0.19
C ASP A 208 -14.37 -6.79 0.10
N GLY A 209 -14.41 -7.34 1.31
CA GLY A 209 -13.65 -8.53 1.71
C GLY A 209 -14.05 -9.79 0.94
N LEU A 210 -13.20 -10.81 1.05
CA LEU A 210 -13.37 -12.09 0.39
C LEU A 210 -14.60 -12.84 0.89
N THR A 211 -14.94 -12.73 2.17
CA THR A 211 -16.15 -13.32 2.75
C THR A 211 -17.40 -12.80 2.06
N ALA A 212 -17.49 -11.49 1.81
CA ALA A 212 -18.63 -10.90 1.12
C ALA A 212 -18.75 -11.40 -0.35
N LYS A 213 -17.61 -11.63 -1.01
CA LYS A 213 -17.57 -12.24 -2.35
C LYS A 213 -18.03 -13.70 -2.32
N VAL A 214 -17.54 -14.49 -1.35
CA VAL A 214 -17.96 -15.88 -1.17
C VAL A 214 -19.44 -15.95 -0.87
N ASP A 215 -19.96 -15.14 0.05
CA ASP A 215 -21.39 -15.11 0.41
C ASP A 215 -22.29 -14.85 -0.81
N ARG A 216 -21.86 -13.96 -1.71
CA ARG A 216 -22.58 -13.72 -2.97
C ARG A 216 -22.58 -14.96 -3.86
N LEU A 217 -21.44 -15.61 -4.02
CA LEU A 217 -21.32 -16.86 -4.79
C LEU A 217 -22.20 -17.97 -4.19
N LEU A 218 -22.18 -18.15 -2.88
CA LEU A 218 -23.00 -19.16 -2.19
C LEU A 218 -24.49 -18.92 -2.44
N LYS A 219 -24.93 -17.67 -2.32
CA LYS A 219 -26.31 -17.27 -2.60
C LYS A 219 -26.70 -17.54 -4.06
N GLU A 220 -25.81 -17.32 -5.02
CA GLU A 220 -26.05 -17.64 -6.43
C GLU A 220 -26.19 -19.17 -6.66
N GLN A 221 -25.36 -19.98 -6.00
CA GLN A 221 -25.45 -21.44 -6.05
C GLN A 221 -26.77 -21.95 -5.45
N GLU A 222 -27.17 -21.44 -4.28
CA GLU A 222 -28.45 -21.77 -3.65
C GLU A 222 -29.64 -21.42 -4.53
N GLN A 223 -29.64 -20.22 -5.13
CA GLN A 223 -30.69 -19.80 -6.06
C GLN A 223 -30.76 -20.69 -7.30
N HIS A 224 -29.61 -21.09 -7.85
CA HIS A 224 -29.58 -22.01 -8.97
C HIS A 224 -30.14 -23.39 -8.60
N LEU A 225 -29.74 -23.96 -7.45
CA LEU A 225 -30.26 -25.24 -6.97
C LEU A 225 -31.76 -25.18 -6.67
N ALA A 226 -32.25 -24.10 -6.06
CA ALA A 226 -33.68 -23.88 -5.84
C ALA A 226 -34.46 -23.83 -7.16
N LYS A 227 -33.90 -23.16 -8.19
CA LYS A 227 -34.49 -23.13 -9.54
C LYS A 227 -34.52 -24.52 -10.17
N VAL A 228 -33.44 -25.30 -10.07
CA VAL A 228 -33.37 -26.68 -10.58
C VAL A 228 -34.41 -27.57 -9.89
N ARG A 229 -34.52 -27.51 -8.56
CA ARG A 229 -35.54 -28.28 -7.80
C ARG A 229 -36.96 -27.94 -8.25
N ARG A 230 -37.27 -26.63 -8.38
CA ARG A 230 -38.58 -26.17 -8.85
C ARG A 230 -38.92 -26.66 -10.25
N LEU A 231 -37.94 -26.66 -11.17
CA LEU A 231 -38.15 -27.07 -12.57
C LEU A 231 -38.18 -28.60 -12.76
N SER A 232 -37.50 -29.35 -11.90
CA SER A 232 -37.43 -30.83 -11.98
C SER A 232 -38.59 -31.55 -11.27
N GLY A 233 -39.46 -30.82 -10.56
CA GLY A 233 -40.61 -31.42 -9.86
C GLY A 233 -40.24 -32.24 -8.63
N THR A 234 -39.00 -32.16 -8.14
CA THR A 234 -38.52 -32.83 -6.90
C THR A 234 -39.00 -32.10 -5.63
N ALA A 235 -40.31 -31.85 -5.56
CA ALA A 235 -41.01 -31.48 -4.33
C ALA A 235 -41.36 -32.76 -3.57
N HIS A 236 -40.37 -33.30 -2.86
CA HIS A 236 -40.64 -34.10 -1.67
C HIS A 236 -40.55 -33.20 -0.44
#